data_AF-A0A9D5ICG4-F1
#
_entry.id   AF-A0A9D5ICG4-F1
#
_cell.length_a   1.000
_cell.length_b   1.000
_cell.length_c   1.000
_cell.angle_alpha   90.00
_cell.angle_beta   90.00
_cell.angle_gamma   90.00
#
_symmetry.space_group_name_H-M   'P 1'
#
loop_
_entity.id
_entity.type
_entity.pdbx_description
1 polymer ?
#
loop_
_entity_poly.entity_id
_entity_poly.type
_entity_poly.pdbx_seq_one_letter_code
_entity_poly.pdbx_strand_id
1 'polypeptide(L)'
;MAADRPGEGARARWSSEVELFLCGDVMTGRGIDQILAHPCEPAIYEPGTSSALTYVALAERAGGGPIPRAVAADYVWGDALSEIVGRPDARIINLETSVTTSGFPFPKGINYRMHPENVPCLVAAGIDCCSLANNHVMDWGVEGLLETLETLEHAGIRITGAGRCLKEALRPAVVEMEGRRVLVCGLGSATSGIPESWGATEKDPGVALLRDFSNSNADAIAGAIGNEKRPRDVAVVSIHWGGNWGYDIPVEQRSFAHRLVDSGEVDIVHGHSSHHAKGIEVYRGRLILYGCGDFVTDYEGIAGYGEYSPELAVAYFCSMDANSGELAGLEMAPFRSHRFRLRRGTVEEGRRLARTLQREGRALGTQVEEMATGALKLRW
;
A
#
# COMPACT_ATOMS: atom_id res chain seq x y z
N MET A 1 31.88 -42.96 7.78
CA MET A 1 30.46 -42.60 7.92
C MET A 1 30.38 -41.15 8.37
N ALA A 2 30.30 -40.23 7.43
CA ALA A 2 29.90 -38.85 7.66
C ALA A 2 28.82 -38.59 6.59
N ALA A 3 27.59 -38.37 7.03
CA ALA A 3 26.46 -38.15 6.15
C ALA A 3 26.44 -36.68 5.73
N ASP A 4 26.59 -36.45 4.43
CA ASP A 4 26.29 -35.18 3.77
C ASP A 4 24.82 -34.82 4.01
N ARG A 5 24.58 -33.60 4.49
CA ARG A 5 23.25 -32.97 4.45
C ARG A 5 23.07 -32.36 3.06
N PRO A 6 21.94 -32.59 2.36
CA PRO A 6 21.67 -31.91 1.10
C PRO A 6 21.40 -30.43 1.35
N GLY A 7 21.91 -29.61 0.43
CA GLY A 7 22.20 -28.19 0.65
C GLY A 7 21.00 -27.27 0.67
N GLU A 8 21.16 -26.20 1.43
CA GLU A 8 20.48 -24.93 1.22
C GLU A 8 20.75 -24.49 -0.23
N GLY A 9 19.68 -24.37 -1.00
CA GLY A 9 19.73 -23.83 -2.35
C GLY A 9 20.21 -22.39 -2.29
N ALA A 10 21.49 -22.17 -2.58
CA ALA A 10 22.00 -20.87 -2.94
C ALA A 10 21.20 -20.37 -4.14
N ARG A 11 20.26 -19.44 -3.93
CA ARG A 11 19.68 -18.63 -5.02
C ARG A 11 20.86 -18.07 -5.81
N ALA A 12 20.98 -18.48 -7.07
CA ALA A 12 22.13 -18.14 -7.89
C ALA A 12 22.31 -16.61 -7.93
N ARG A 13 23.56 -16.16 -7.67
CA ARG A 13 24.06 -14.77 -7.69
C ARG A 13 23.91 -14.02 -9.04
N TRP A 14 23.01 -14.46 -9.92
CA TRP A 14 22.84 -14.00 -11.30
C TRP A 14 21.38 -13.93 -11.79
N SER A 15 20.37 -14.24 -10.96
CA SER A 15 18.96 -14.09 -11.39
C SER A 15 18.65 -12.61 -11.64
N SER A 16 18.12 -12.19 -12.79
CA SER A 16 17.66 -10.81 -12.98
C SER A 16 16.34 -10.50 -12.27
N GLU A 17 15.74 -11.49 -11.60
CA GLU A 17 14.45 -11.33 -10.94
C GLU A 17 14.55 -10.50 -9.66
N VAL A 18 13.67 -9.52 -9.54
CA VAL A 18 13.42 -8.73 -8.33
C VAL A 18 12.04 -9.10 -7.79
N GLU A 19 11.96 -9.53 -6.55
CA GLU A 19 10.70 -9.87 -5.87
C GLU A 19 10.24 -8.67 -5.02
N LEU A 20 9.14 -8.03 -5.41
CA LEU A 20 8.56 -6.92 -4.67
C LEU A 20 7.38 -7.39 -3.83
N PHE A 21 7.27 -6.89 -2.60
CA PHE A 21 6.05 -6.93 -1.83
C PHE A 21 5.28 -5.62 -2.00
N LEU A 22 4.05 -5.73 -2.49
CA LEU A 22 3.05 -4.67 -2.54
C LEU A 22 1.83 -5.10 -1.73
N CYS A 23 1.06 -4.14 -1.23
CA CYS A 23 -0.20 -4.41 -0.56
C CYS A 23 -1.20 -3.27 -0.72
N GLY A 24 -2.38 -3.47 -0.15
CA GLY A 24 -3.37 -2.44 0.08
C GLY A 24 -2.92 -1.34 1.04
N ASP A 25 -3.87 -0.51 1.43
CA ASP A 25 -3.66 0.62 2.31
C ASP A 25 -3.28 0.18 3.73
N VAL A 26 -2.26 0.83 4.27
CA VAL A 26 -1.76 0.62 5.64
C VAL A 26 -2.19 1.82 6.47
N MET A 27 -3.29 1.64 7.20
CA MET A 27 -3.90 2.64 8.07
C MET A 27 -3.63 2.27 9.53
N THR A 28 -2.57 2.81 10.12
CA THR A 28 -2.18 2.51 11.52
C THR A 28 -2.74 3.49 12.54
N GLY A 29 -3.54 4.47 12.11
CA GLY A 29 -4.15 5.46 12.99
C GLY A 29 -5.42 4.97 13.69
N ARG A 30 -6.11 5.88 14.38
CA ARG A 30 -7.42 5.64 15.04
C ARG A 30 -7.40 4.40 15.93
N GLY A 31 -8.24 3.39 15.67
CA GLY A 31 -8.39 2.22 16.54
C GLY A 31 -7.09 1.42 16.68
N ILE A 32 -6.28 1.37 15.62
CA ILE A 32 -4.97 0.68 15.67
C ILE A 32 -4.01 1.44 16.57
N ASP A 33 -3.88 2.75 16.41
CA ASP A 33 -3.01 3.57 17.27
C ASP A 33 -3.35 3.37 18.75
N GLN A 34 -4.63 3.27 19.10
CA GLN A 34 -5.12 3.06 20.47
C GLN A 34 -4.72 1.72 21.12
N ILE A 35 -4.29 0.72 20.34
CA ILE A 35 -3.80 -0.55 20.90
C ILE A 35 -2.26 -0.60 20.94
N LEU A 36 -1.56 0.27 20.22
CA LEU A 36 -0.10 0.34 20.18
C LEU A 36 0.47 0.92 21.50
N ALA A 37 1.79 0.89 21.64
CA ALA A 37 2.49 1.23 22.88
C ALA A 37 2.36 2.71 23.28
N HIS A 38 2.28 3.60 22.29
CA HIS A 38 2.30 5.05 22.51
C HIS A 38 1.11 5.71 21.80
N PRO A 39 -0.15 5.45 22.20
CA PRO A 39 -1.29 6.02 21.49
C PRO A 39 -1.35 7.55 21.62
N CYS A 40 -1.80 8.23 20.58
CA CYS A 40 -2.31 9.60 20.71
C CYS A 40 -3.58 9.61 21.58
N GLU A 41 -3.97 10.81 22.03
CA GLU A 41 -5.30 11.01 22.63
C GLU A 41 -6.40 10.47 21.69
N PRO A 42 -7.39 9.73 22.22
CA PRO A 42 -8.37 9.01 21.40
C PRO A 42 -9.38 9.93 20.72
N ALA A 43 -9.37 11.24 20.99
CA ALA A 43 -10.33 12.17 20.43
C ALA A 43 -10.23 12.21 18.90
N ILE A 44 -11.38 12.03 18.24
CA ILE A 44 -11.54 12.12 16.79
C ILE A 44 -12.78 12.97 16.45
N TYR A 45 -12.89 13.37 15.19
CA TYR A 45 -13.82 14.42 14.75
C TYR A 45 -14.79 13.92 13.67
N GLU A 46 -15.33 12.72 13.87
CA GLU A 46 -16.11 12.03 12.84
C GLU A 46 -17.62 12.08 13.10
N PRO A 47 -18.45 12.06 12.05
CA PRO A 47 -19.87 11.83 12.19
C PRO A 47 -20.13 10.47 12.86
N GLY A 48 -20.74 10.48 14.06
CA GLY A 48 -21.17 9.27 14.75
C GLY A 48 -20.23 8.74 15.84
N THR A 49 -19.00 9.26 15.95
CA THR A 49 -18.11 8.96 17.08
C THR A 49 -17.11 10.08 17.33
N SER A 50 -16.85 10.36 18.60
CA SER A 50 -15.83 11.32 19.04
C SER A 50 -14.57 10.65 19.62
N SER A 51 -14.51 9.31 19.62
CA SER A 51 -13.41 8.56 20.19
C SER A 51 -12.97 7.39 19.29
N ALA A 52 -11.67 7.27 19.05
CA ALA A 52 -11.05 6.14 18.36
C ALA A 52 -11.23 4.81 19.11
N LEU A 53 -11.47 4.86 20.43
CA LEU A 53 -11.78 3.67 21.24
C LEU A 53 -13.10 3.00 20.81
N THR A 54 -13.98 3.71 20.10
CA THR A 54 -15.18 3.13 19.49
C THR A 54 -14.82 2.03 18.49
N TYR A 55 -13.77 2.20 17.68
CA TYR A 55 -13.32 1.19 16.72
C TYR A 55 -12.70 -0.02 17.40
N VAL A 56 -11.94 0.22 18.47
CA VAL A 56 -11.42 -0.87 19.31
C VAL A 56 -12.57 -1.70 19.88
N ALA A 57 -13.62 -1.04 20.41
CA ALA A 57 -14.78 -1.73 20.96
C ALA A 57 -15.62 -2.46 19.89
N LEU A 58 -15.68 -1.94 18.66
CA LEU A 58 -16.30 -2.64 17.53
C LEU A 58 -15.53 -3.92 17.19
N ALA A 59 -14.21 -3.82 17.08
CA ALA A 59 -13.34 -4.96 16.79
C ALA A 59 -13.37 -6.01 17.91
N GLU A 60 -13.39 -5.60 19.19
CA GLU A 60 -13.52 -6.52 20.33
C GLU A 60 -14.85 -7.28 20.32
N ARG A 61 -15.95 -6.61 19.98
CA ARG A 61 -17.27 -7.25 19.82
C ARG A 61 -17.29 -8.23 18.66
N ALA A 62 -16.79 -7.83 17.50
CA ALA A 62 -16.74 -8.67 16.30
C ALA A 62 -15.77 -9.86 16.46
N GLY A 63 -14.63 -9.63 17.12
CA GLY A 63 -13.60 -10.61 17.39
C GLY A 63 -13.87 -11.51 18.60
N GLY A 64 -15.00 -11.32 19.30
CA GLY A 64 -15.44 -12.17 20.41
C GLY A 64 -14.56 -12.08 21.66
N GLY A 65 -13.91 -10.94 21.92
CA GLY A 65 -13.10 -10.74 23.12
C GLY A 65 -12.14 -9.56 23.04
N PRO A 66 -11.44 -9.25 24.15
CA PRO A 66 -10.59 -8.08 24.24
C PRO A 66 -9.39 -8.16 23.29
N ILE A 67 -8.93 -6.98 22.84
CA ILE A 67 -7.65 -6.78 22.17
C ILE A 67 -6.65 -6.35 23.27
N PRO A 68 -5.42 -6.86 23.31
CA PRO A 68 -4.43 -6.35 24.25
C PRO A 68 -4.12 -4.87 23.97
N ARG A 69 -3.65 -4.13 24.97
CA ARG A 69 -3.20 -2.74 24.84
C ARG A 69 -1.69 -2.69 25.03
N ALA A 70 -1.05 -1.64 24.50
CA ALA A 70 0.40 -1.56 24.40
C ALA A 70 0.99 -2.83 23.79
N VAL A 71 0.41 -3.24 22.65
CA VAL A 71 0.88 -4.42 21.91
C VAL A 71 2.30 -4.19 21.40
N ALA A 72 3.00 -5.30 21.13
CA ALA A 72 4.30 -5.25 20.47
C ALA A 72 4.19 -4.60 19.09
N ALA A 73 5.27 -3.97 18.63
CA ALA A 73 5.32 -3.27 17.35
C ALA A 73 4.91 -4.13 16.15
N ASP A 74 5.17 -5.43 16.22
CA ASP A 74 4.91 -6.40 15.16
C ASP A 74 3.46 -6.92 15.14
N TYR A 75 2.64 -6.56 16.13
CA TYR A 75 1.32 -7.15 16.37
C TYR A 75 0.37 -7.06 15.17
N VAL A 76 0.27 -5.89 14.53
CA VAL A 76 -0.72 -5.64 13.46
C VAL A 76 -0.44 -6.47 12.20
N TRP A 77 0.84 -6.78 11.96
CA TRP A 77 1.29 -7.58 10.82
C TRP A 77 1.07 -9.08 11.03
N GLY A 78 1.06 -9.53 12.29
CA GLY A 78 0.73 -10.89 12.67
C GLY A 78 1.39 -11.96 11.80
N ASP A 79 0.59 -12.80 11.17
CA ASP A 79 1.09 -13.94 10.39
C ASP A 79 1.77 -13.48 9.08
N ALA A 80 1.51 -12.26 8.60
CA ALA A 80 2.09 -11.74 7.37
C ALA A 80 3.61 -11.55 7.47
N LEU A 81 4.15 -11.33 8.67
CA LEU A 81 5.60 -11.21 8.90
C LEU A 81 6.37 -12.41 8.38
N SER A 82 5.81 -13.61 8.51
CA SER A 82 6.44 -14.84 8.03
C SER A 82 6.60 -14.91 6.50
N GLU A 83 5.85 -14.10 5.76
CA GLU A 83 5.88 -14.04 4.30
C GLU A 83 6.62 -12.80 3.78
N ILE A 84 6.63 -11.68 4.52
CA ILE A 84 7.20 -10.41 4.03
C ILE A 84 8.61 -10.13 4.58
N VAL A 85 9.00 -10.75 5.71
CA VAL A 85 10.34 -10.57 6.27
C VAL A 85 11.28 -11.62 5.66
N GLY A 86 12.30 -11.15 4.94
CA GLY A 86 13.38 -11.99 4.39
C GLY A 86 13.08 -12.70 3.07
N ARG A 87 11.88 -12.51 2.49
CA ARG A 87 11.50 -13.02 1.17
C ARG A 87 11.63 -11.96 0.06
N PRO A 88 10.85 -10.85 0.07
CA PRO A 88 10.93 -9.82 -0.95
C PRO A 88 12.24 -9.02 -0.84
N ASP A 89 12.73 -8.54 -1.98
CA ASP A 89 13.87 -7.64 -2.07
C ASP A 89 13.50 -6.20 -1.65
N ALA A 90 12.23 -5.79 -1.85
CA ALA A 90 11.70 -4.51 -1.39
C ALA A 90 10.21 -4.59 -1.00
N ARG A 91 9.83 -3.86 0.06
CA ARG A 91 8.46 -3.75 0.59
C ARG A 91 7.95 -2.32 0.46
N ILE A 92 6.94 -2.15 -0.38
CA ILE A 92 6.38 -0.83 -0.75
C ILE A 92 4.92 -0.80 -0.35
N ILE A 93 4.52 0.24 0.38
CA ILE A 93 3.15 0.41 0.88
C ILE A 93 2.61 1.80 0.56
N ASN A 94 1.28 1.96 0.53
CA ASN A 94 0.66 3.26 0.75
C ASN A 94 0.37 3.39 2.25
N LEU A 95 1.02 4.36 2.90
CA LEU A 95 0.77 4.67 4.31
C LEU A 95 -0.33 5.73 4.38
N GLU A 96 -1.55 5.28 4.59
CA GLU A 96 -2.75 6.11 4.60
C GLU A 96 -3.09 6.59 6.02
N THR A 97 -2.11 7.22 6.66
CA THR A 97 -2.29 7.88 7.95
C THR A 97 -1.28 9.00 8.10
N SER A 98 -1.66 10.05 8.84
CA SER A 98 -0.67 10.99 9.36
C SER A 98 0.06 10.36 10.55
N VAL A 99 1.38 10.60 10.65
CA VAL A 99 2.23 10.16 11.75
C VAL A 99 2.68 11.41 12.51
N THR A 100 1.92 11.80 13.53
CA THR A 100 2.04 13.13 14.12
C THR A 100 1.44 13.21 15.52
N THR A 101 1.97 14.11 16.34
CA THR A 101 1.40 14.53 17.62
C THR A 101 0.53 15.79 17.51
N SER A 102 0.49 16.45 16.34
CA SER A 102 -0.29 17.67 16.13
C SER A 102 -1.76 17.47 16.52
N GLY A 103 -2.32 18.44 17.25
CA GLY A 103 -3.67 18.41 17.79
C GLY A 103 -4.72 19.17 16.96
N PHE A 104 -4.34 19.67 15.78
CA PHE A 104 -5.19 20.53 14.95
C PHE A 104 -5.67 19.77 13.70
N PRO A 105 -6.85 19.12 13.75
CA PRO A 105 -7.35 18.37 12.62
C PRO A 105 -7.75 19.30 11.47
N PHE A 106 -7.48 18.88 10.23
CA PHE A 106 -8.08 19.48 9.05
C PHE A 106 -9.60 19.24 9.06
N PRO A 107 -10.44 20.24 8.74
CA PRO A 107 -11.90 20.12 8.83
C PRO A 107 -12.48 19.24 7.71
N LYS A 108 -12.42 17.92 7.90
CA LYS A 108 -13.01 16.89 7.04
C LYS A 108 -13.72 15.83 7.88
N GLY A 109 -14.35 14.86 7.23
CA GLY A 109 -15.19 13.87 7.93
C GLY A 109 -14.44 12.78 8.69
N ILE A 110 -13.22 12.44 8.28
CA ILE A 110 -12.41 11.34 8.85
C ILE A 110 -10.96 11.82 8.93
N ASN A 111 -10.35 11.70 10.10
CA ASN A 111 -8.94 12.04 10.33
C ASN A 111 -8.20 10.84 10.96
N TYR A 112 -7.15 10.38 10.30
CA TYR A 112 -6.25 9.34 10.78
C TYR A 112 -5.00 9.97 11.41
N ARG A 113 -4.63 9.44 12.58
CA ARG A 113 -3.41 9.81 13.30
C ARG A 113 -2.82 8.59 13.97
N MET A 114 -1.54 8.37 13.75
CA MET A 114 -0.69 7.49 14.56
C MET A 114 0.36 8.35 15.27
N HIS A 115 0.65 8.05 16.53
CA HIS A 115 1.74 8.71 17.24
C HIS A 115 3.11 8.37 16.61
N PRO A 116 4.06 9.32 16.49
CA PRO A 116 5.39 9.06 15.95
C PRO A 116 6.18 7.94 16.64
N GLU A 117 6.05 7.80 17.97
CA GLU A 117 6.70 6.71 18.73
C GLU A 117 6.18 5.31 18.36
N ASN A 118 5.09 5.20 17.58
CA ASN A 118 4.57 3.94 17.08
C ASN A 118 5.13 3.54 15.70
N VAL A 119 5.98 4.36 15.05
CA VAL A 119 6.68 4.00 13.80
C VAL A 119 7.49 2.70 13.84
N PRO A 120 7.99 2.21 14.99
CA PRO A 120 8.54 0.86 15.07
C PRO A 120 7.61 -0.24 14.53
N CYS A 121 6.29 -0.02 14.47
CA CYS A 121 5.39 -0.97 13.84
C CYS A 121 5.67 -1.17 12.34
N LEU A 122 6.04 -0.12 11.61
CA LEU A 122 6.43 -0.21 10.20
C LEU A 122 7.83 -0.85 10.07
N VAL A 123 8.74 -0.50 10.97
CA VAL A 123 10.10 -1.07 11.01
C VAL A 123 10.06 -2.57 11.28
N ALA A 124 9.15 -3.06 12.14
CA ALA A 124 9.00 -4.48 12.45
C ALA A 124 8.63 -5.33 11.21
N ALA A 125 7.91 -4.75 10.25
CA ALA A 125 7.62 -5.40 8.96
C ALA A 125 8.71 -5.21 7.89
N GLY A 126 9.78 -4.47 8.21
CA GLY A 126 10.86 -4.16 7.29
C GLY A 126 10.45 -3.27 6.12
N ILE A 127 9.45 -2.41 6.29
CA ILE A 127 8.97 -1.53 5.20
C ILE A 127 10.11 -0.66 4.68
N ASP A 128 10.37 -0.72 3.38
CA ASP A 128 11.47 0.01 2.74
C ASP A 128 11.00 1.37 2.19
N CYS A 129 9.75 1.46 1.72
CA CYS A 129 9.21 2.67 1.11
C CYS A 129 7.71 2.87 1.41
N CYS A 130 7.34 4.10 1.76
CA CYS A 130 5.96 4.56 1.89
C CYS A 130 5.62 5.57 0.77
N SER A 131 4.58 5.27 0.01
CA SER A 131 3.83 6.28 -0.74
C SER A 131 2.90 7.01 0.22
N LEU A 132 2.94 8.34 0.20
CA LEU A 132 2.16 9.21 1.08
C LEU A 132 1.10 10.03 0.34
N ALA A 133 1.02 9.90 -0.98
CA ALA A 133 0.12 10.71 -1.79
C ALA A 133 -1.33 10.23 -1.71
N ASN A 134 -1.94 10.36 -0.53
CA ASN A 134 -3.29 9.95 -0.24
C ASN A 134 -4.06 11.06 0.49
N ASN A 135 -5.35 10.84 0.69
CA ASN A 135 -6.26 11.76 1.33
C ASN A 135 -6.11 11.84 2.85
N HIS A 136 -5.19 11.11 3.48
CA HIS A 136 -5.02 11.06 4.94
C HIS A 136 -3.65 11.56 5.46
N VAL A 137 -2.69 11.85 4.59
CA VAL A 137 -1.35 12.35 4.99
C VAL A 137 -1.36 13.77 5.57
N MET A 138 -2.34 14.62 5.20
CA MET A 138 -2.47 15.99 5.71
C MET A 138 -3.70 16.18 6.60
N ASP A 139 -4.19 15.10 7.23
CA ASP A 139 -5.33 15.17 8.14
C ASP A 139 -5.09 16.10 9.34
N TRP A 140 -3.83 16.45 9.61
CA TRP A 140 -3.39 17.37 10.67
C TRP A 140 -2.58 18.55 10.10
N GLY A 141 -2.92 18.92 8.86
CA GLY A 141 -2.33 20.06 8.18
C GLY A 141 -0.85 19.92 7.85
N VAL A 142 -0.21 21.06 7.57
CA VAL A 142 1.20 21.12 7.18
C VAL A 142 2.12 20.66 8.31
N GLU A 143 1.81 20.99 9.56
CA GLU A 143 2.60 20.55 10.72
C GLU A 143 2.61 19.02 10.81
N GLY A 144 1.45 18.38 10.70
CA GLY A 144 1.36 16.91 10.73
C GLY A 144 2.05 16.24 9.54
N LEU A 145 1.98 16.84 8.35
CA LEU A 145 2.75 16.36 7.19
C LEU A 145 4.26 16.42 7.45
N LEU A 146 4.77 17.56 7.94
CA LEU A 146 6.19 17.73 8.17
C LEU A 146 6.73 16.76 9.24
N GLU A 147 5.99 16.56 10.33
CA GLU A 147 6.35 15.58 11.38
C GLU A 147 6.28 14.14 10.83
N THR A 148 5.31 13.85 9.96
CA THR A 148 5.24 12.54 9.27
C THR A 148 6.50 12.28 8.44
N LEU A 149 6.91 13.26 7.63
CA LEU A 149 8.11 13.16 6.80
C LEU A 149 9.37 12.93 7.66
N GLU A 150 9.55 13.76 8.70
CA GLU A 150 10.69 13.66 9.61
C GLU A 150 10.74 12.32 10.35
N THR A 151 9.59 11.84 10.85
CA THR A 151 9.52 10.58 11.60
C THR A 151 9.90 9.39 10.72
N LEU A 152 9.39 9.33 9.49
CA LEU A 152 9.72 8.25 8.56
C LEU A 152 11.18 8.31 8.08
N GLU A 153 11.70 9.51 7.82
CA GLU A 153 13.12 9.72 7.47
C GLU A 153 14.05 9.25 8.62
N HIS A 154 13.74 9.60 9.87
CA HIS A 154 14.49 9.15 11.05
C HIS A 154 14.43 7.64 11.26
N ALA A 155 13.31 6.99 10.88
CA ALA A 155 13.19 5.53 10.86
C ALA A 155 13.92 4.87 9.69
N GLY A 156 14.49 5.65 8.76
CA GLY A 156 15.20 5.15 7.58
C GLY A 156 14.28 4.69 6.44
N ILE A 157 12.97 4.95 6.53
CA ILE A 157 11.98 4.55 5.53
C ILE A 157 11.99 5.56 4.38
N ARG A 158 12.01 5.09 3.13
CA ARG A 158 11.96 5.97 1.95
C ARG A 158 10.55 6.51 1.75
N ILE A 159 10.46 7.73 1.21
CA ILE A 159 9.19 8.45 1.08
C ILE A 159 9.05 8.96 -0.35
N THR A 160 7.83 8.86 -0.88
CA THR A 160 7.43 9.51 -2.12
C THR A 160 5.99 10.00 -2.04
N GLY A 161 5.61 10.94 -2.93
CA GLY A 161 4.23 11.38 -3.08
C GLY A 161 3.76 12.49 -2.14
N ALA A 162 4.58 12.88 -1.17
CA ALA A 162 4.41 14.11 -0.40
C ALA A 162 5.78 14.68 -0.04
N GLY A 163 5.86 15.98 0.21
CA GLY A 163 7.14 16.64 0.48
C GLY A 163 6.99 18.07 1.00
N ARG A 164 8.12 18.69 1.32
CA ARG A 164 8.21 20.08 1.82
C ARG A 164 8.08 21.10 0.68
N CYS A 165 8.16 20.63 -0.56
CA CYS A 165 7.82 21.36 -1.78
C CYS A 165 7.47 20.37 -2.91
N LEU A 166 7.01 20.88 -4.05
CA LEU A 166 6.61 20.10 -5.23
C LEU A 166 7.75 19.24 -5.76
N LYS A 167 8.99 19.75 -5.76
CA LYS A 167 10.16 18.99 -6.21
C LYS A 167 10.39 17.74 -5.34
N GLU A 168 10.20 17.86 -4.04
CA GLU A 168 10.34 16.74 -3.11
C GLU A 168 9.16 15.77 -3.21
N ALA A 169 7.94 16.29 -3.30
CA ALA A 169 6.74 15.47 -3.44
C ALA A 169 6.76 14.61 -4.72
N LEU A 170 7.25 15.16 -5.83
CA LEU A 170 7.38 14.45 -7.12
C LEU A 170 8.64 13.57 -7.22
N ARG A 171 9.57 13.66 -6.26
CA ARG A 171 10.83 12.91 -6.32
C ARG A 171 10.54 11.41 -6.16
N PRO A 172 11.00 10.55 -7.09
CA PRO A 172 10.93 9.11 -6.88
C PRO A 172 11.74 8.71 -5.63
N ALA A 173 11.17 7.87 -4.79
CA ALA A 173 11.94 7.15 -3.78
C ALA A 173 12.80 6.09 -4.48
N VAL A 174 14.05 5.97 -4.05
CA VAL A 174 14.97 4.93 -4.56
C VAL A 174 15.26 3.94 -3.44
N VAL A 175 14.80 2.70 -3.62
CA VAL A 175 15.14 1.56 -2.76
C VAL A 175 16.32 0.84 -3.40
N GLU A 176 17.47 0.86 -2.71
CA GLU A 176 18.69 0.19 -3.18
C GLU A 176 18.77 -1.24 -2.64
N MET A 177 19.13 -2.17 -3.52
CA MET A 177 19.37 -3.59 -3.20
C MET A 177 20.72 -4.00 -3.81
N GLU A 178 21.18 -5.24 -3.58
CA GLU A 178 22.47 -5.72 -4.10
C GLU A 178 22.56 -5.65 -5.65
N GLY A 179 23.08 -4.51 -6.14
CA GLY A 179 23.29 -4.24 -7.57
C GLY A 179 22.04 -3.87 -8.38
N ARG A 180 20.91 -3.56 -7.73
CA ARG A 180 19.61 -3.21 -8.36
C ARG A 180 18.91 -2.11 -7.58
N ARG A 181 17.96 -1.43 -8.22
CA ARG A 181 17.14 -0.41 -7.57
C ARG A 181 15.68 -0.53 -7.96
N VAL A 182 14.80 -0.11 -7.05
CA VAL A 182 13.39 0.12 -7.33
C VAL A 182 13.12 1.61 -7.18
N LEU A 183 12.59 2.23 -8.22
CA LEU A 183 12.12 3.61 -8.18
C LEU A 183 10.62 3.60 -7.90
N VAL A 184 10.18 4.35 -6.90
CA VAL A 184 8.76 4.46 -6.53
C VAL A 184 8.34 5.91 -6.65
N CYS A 185 7.33 6.20 -7.47
CA CYS A 185 6.73 7.52 -7.60
C CYS A 185 5.31 7.48 -7.05
N GLY A 186 5.05 8.23 -5.97
CA GLY A 186 3.73 8.33 -5.35
C GLY A 186 2.92 9.48 -5.93
N LEU A 187 1.64 9.25 -6.21
CA LEU A 187 0.70 10.23 -6.74
C LEU A 187 -0.68 10.08 -6.10
N GLY A 188 -1.35 11.20 -5.87
CA GLY A 188 -2.67 11.22 -5.25
C GLY A 188 -3.64 11.99 -6.13
N SER A 189 -4.82 11.45 -6.39
CA SER A 189 -5.81 12.10 -7.25
C SER A 189 -6.85 12.87 -6.44
N ALA A 190 -7.37 13.97 -6.98
CA ALA A 190 -8.56 14.62 -6.41
C ALA A 190 -9.79 13.69 -6.40
N THR A 191 -9.81 12.66 -7.25
CA THR A 191 -10.92 11.68 -7.33
C THR A 191 -11.05 10.80 -6.08
N SER A 192 -9.99 10.69 -5.26
CA SER A 192 -9.98 9.97 -3.97
C SER A 192 -10.16 10.89 -2.76
N GLY A 193 -10.72 12.09 -3.00
CA GLY A 193 -11.07 13.03 -1.92
C GLY A 193 -9.90 13.86 -1.40
N ILE A 194 -8.77 13.90 -2.11
CA ILE A 194 -7.67 14.83 -1.82
C ILE A 194 -8.09 16.25 -2.22
N PRO A 195 -8.12 17.22 -1.29
CA PRO A 195 -8.40 18.61 -1.63
C PRO A 195 -7.33 19.19 -2.57
N GLU A 196 -7.75 20.00 -3.56
CA GLU A 196 -6.82 20.71 -4.45
C GLU A 196 -5.79 21.57 -3.68
N SER A 197 -6.19 22.11 -2.53
CA SER A 197 -5.34 22.93 -1.67
C SER A 197 -4.21 22.15 -0.98
N TRP A 198 -4.23 20.82 -1.01
CA TRP A 198 -3.17 19.98 -0.47
C TRP A 198 -2.04 19.72 -1.47
N GLY A 199 -2.22 20.08 -2.74
CA GLY A 199 -1.17 19.93 -3.73
C GLY A 199 0.07 20.76 -3.37
N ALA A 200 1.23 20.12 -3.33
CA ALA A 200 2.50 20.81 -3.10
C ALA A 200 2.75 21.88 -4.18
N THR A 201 3.34 23.00 -3.78
CA THR A 201 3.75 24.07 -4.70
C THR A 201 5.27 24.15 -4.74
N GLU A 202 5.85 25.04 -5.55
CA GLU A 202 7.30 25.25 -5.58
C GLU A 202 7.91 25.49 -4.19
N LYS A 203 7.14 26.07 -3.26
CA LYS A 203 7.62 26.48 -1.93
C LYS A 203 6.83 25.91 -0.77
N ASP A 204 5.61 25.43 -1.01
CA ASP A 204 4.71 24.98 0.04
C ASP A 204 4.67 23.45 0.12
N PRO A 205 4.69 22.88 1.33
CA PRO A 205 4.54 21.45 1.54
C PRO A 205 3.20 20.93 1.04
N GLY A 206 3.17 19.68 0.61
CA GLY A 206 1.94 19.02 0.22
C GLY A 206 2.14 17.71 -0.52
N VAL A 207 1.05 17.27 -1.17
CA VAL A 207 0.94 16.04 -1.93
C VAL A 207 1.34 16.25 -3.39
N ALA A 208 1.94 15.23 -4.01
CA ALA A 208 2.09 15.13 -5.46
C ALA A 208 0.71 14.89 -6.12
N LEU A 209 -0.05 15.97 -6.24
CA LEU A 209 -1.44 15.93 -6.67
C LEU A 209 -1.59 15.73 -8.18
N LEU A 210 -2.21 14.62 -8.56
CA LEU A 210 -2.66 14.29 -9.91
C LEU A 210 -4.06 14.86 -10.15
N ARG A 211 -4.10 16.02 -10.82
CA ARG A 211 -5.35 16.79 -11.07
C ARG A 211 -6.25 16.19 -12.14
N ASP A 212 -5.66 15.55 -13.13
CA ASP A 212 -6.39 14.86 -14.19
C ASP A 212 -5.61 13.64 -14.71
N PHE A 213 -6.31 12.81 -15.49
CA PHE A 213 -5.77 11.62 -16.13
C PHE A 213 -5.36 11.87 -17.60
N SER A 214 -4.86 13.06 -17.92
CA SER A 214 -4.41 13.40 -19.28
C SER A 214 -3.11 12.69 -19.66
N ASN A 215 -2.93 12.46 -20.97
CA ASN A 215 -1.68 11.93 -21.51
C ASN A 215 -0.48 12.82 -21.16
N SER A 216 -0.65 14.15 -21.10
CA SER A 216 0.42 15.07 -20.72
C SER A 216 0.90 14.86 -19.29
N ASN A 217 -0.01 14.58 -18.35
CA ASN A 217 0.38 14.26 -16.97
C ASN A 217 1.10 12.92 -16.91
N ALA A 218 0.59 11.89 -17.59
CA ALA A 218 1.26 10.59 -17.66
C ALA A 218 2.69 10.72 -18.24
N ASP A 219 2.85 11.52 -19.30
CA ASP A 219 4.14 11.76 -19.95
C ASP A 219 5.12 12.53 -19.05
N ALA A 220 4.62 13.50 -18.30
CA ALA A 220 5.45 14.24 -17.33
C ALA A 220 5.95 13.32 -16.20
N ILE A 221 5.09 12.45 -15.67
CA ILE A 221 5.45 11.46 -14.65
C ILE A 221 6.47 10.46 -15.19
N ALA A 222 6.20 9.90 -16.38
CA ALA A 222 7.11 8.98 -17.04
C ALA A 222 8.48 9.63 -17.31
N GLY A 223 8.49 10.89 -17.77
CA GLY A 223 9.73 11.65 -17.96
C GLY A 223 10.51 11.88 -16.67
N ALA A 224 9.84 12.16 -15.55
CA ALA A 224 10.49 12.29 -14.24
C ALA A 224 11.16 10.97 -13.80
N ILE A 225 10.49 9.84 -14.02
CA ILE A 225 11.05 8.50 -13.76
C ILE A 225 12.23 8.23 -14.69
N GLY A 226 12.08 8.44 -16.00
CA GLY A 226 13.11 8.18 -17.00
C GLY A 226 14.39 9.00 -16.79
N ASN A 227 14.29 10.20 -16.21
CA ASN A 227 15.45 11.01 -15.83
C ASN A 227 16.29 10.39 -14.70
N GLU A 228 15.71 9.53 -13.87
CA GLU A 228 16.40 8.86 -12.75
C GLU A 228 16.68 7.38 -12.99
N LYS A 229 15.89 6.73 -13.86
CA LYS A 229 15.95 5.30 -14.17
C LYS A 229 17.26 4.94 -14.85
N ARG A 230 17.85 3.82 -14.44
CA ARG A 230 19.05 3.20 -15.00
C ARG A 230 18.71 1.80 -15.52
N PRO A 231 19.57 1.19 -16.36
CA PRO A 231 19.40 -0.21 -16.72
C PRO A 231 19.29 -1.08 -15.47
N ARG A 232 18.33 -2.02 -15.48
CA ARG A 232 18.03 -2.92 -14.35
C ARG A 232 17.32 -2.30 -13.16
N ASP A 233 16.83 -1.08 -13.28
CA ASP A 233 15.88 -0.56 -12.31
C ASP A 233 14.45 -0.98 -12.67
N VAL A 234 13.66 -1.29 -11.63
CA VAL A 234 12.21 -1.49 -11.74
C VAL A 234 11.51 -0.22 -11.29
N ALA A 235 10.56 0.29 -12.08
CA ALA A 235 9.81 1.49 -11.75
C ALA A 235 8.35 1.18 -11.36
N VAL A 236 7.95 1.66 -10.19
CA VAL A 236 6.61 1.56 -9.62
C VAL A 236 5.98 2.94 -9.54
N VAL A 237 4.78 3.10 -10.08
CA VAL A 237 3.95 4.28 -9.83
C VAL A 237 2.82 3.90 -8.88
N SER A 238 2.87 4.39 -7.65
CA SER A 238 1.82 4.19 -6.64
C SER A 238 0.81 5.32 -6.74
N ILE A 239 -0.47 5.00 -6.99
CA ILE A 239 -1.51 5.99 -7.26
C ILE A 239 -2.72 5.79 -6.35
N HIS A 240 -3.07 6.80 -5.56
CA HIS A 240 -4.26 6.80 -4.73
C HIS A 240 -5.42 7.52 -5.46
N TRP A 241 -6.37 6.78 -6.02
CA TRP A 241 -7.36 7.31 -6.97
C TRP A 241 -8.76 6.69 -6.85
N GLY A 242 -9.75 7.37 -7.45
CA GLY A 242 -11.13 6.85 -7.50
C GLY A 242 -11.83 6.80 -6.15
N GLY A 243 -13.04 6.25 -6.15
CA GLY A 243 -13.83 6.12 -4.93
C GLY A 243 -13.49 4.86 -4.13
N ASN A 244 -13.79 4.91 -2.83
CA ASN A 244 -13.45 3.86 -1.88
C ASN A 244 -14.20 2.53 -2.10
N TRP A 245 -15.35 2.57 -2.79
CA TRP A 245 -16.24 1.42 -2.99
C TRP A 245 -16.66 1.28 -4.44
N GLY A 246 -16.88 0.04 -4.88
CA GLY A 246 -17.25 -0.30 -6.26
C GLY A 246 -16.10 -0.91 -7.06
N TYR A 247 -16.45 -1.86 -7.92
CA TYR A 247 -15.48 -2.63 -8.71
C TYR A 247 -15.15 -2.00 -10.07
N ASP A 248 -16.00 -1.10 -10.57
CA ASP A 248 -15.80 -0.45 -11.86
C ASP A 248 -14.45 0.28 -11.93
N ILE A 249 -13.72 0.07 -13.02
CA ILE A 249 -12.47 0.77 -13.33
C ILE A 249 -12.79 1.79 -14.43
N PRO A 250 -12.81 3.11 -14.11
CA PRO A 250 -13.08 4.15 -15.09
C PRO A 250 -12.12 4.08 -16.29
N VAL A 251 -12.64 4.41 -17.47
CA VAL A 251 -11.87 4.36 -18.73
C VAL A 251 -10.68 5.31 -18.67
N GLU A 252 -10.82 6.44 -17.99
CA GLU A 252 -9.78 7.45 -17.83
C GLU A 252 -8.61 6.91 -16.99
N GLN A 253 -8.89 6.19 -15.89
CA GLN A 253 -7.85 5.56 -15.06
C GLN A 253 -7.12 4.45 -15.83
N ARG A 254 -7.86 3.62 -16.55
CA ARG A 254 -7.27 2.57 -17.40
C ARG A 254 -6.42 3.16 -18.52
N SER A 255 -6.91 4.18 -19.22
CA SER A 255 -6.16 4.84 -20.30
C SER A 255 -4.89 5.50 -19.77
N PHE A 256 -4.96 6.11 -18.58
CA PHE A 256 -3.80 6.70 -17.91
C PHE A 256 -2.75 5.65 -17.51
N ALA A 257 -3.18 4.54 -16.90
CA ALA A 257 -2.29 3.43 -16.55
C ALA A 257 -1.63 2.83 -17.80
N HIS A 258 -2.38 2.66 -18.89
CA HIS A 258 -1.85 2.21 -20.18
C HIS A 258 -0.86 3.21 -20.75
N ARG A 259 -1.12 4.52 -20.65
CA ARG A 259 -0.18 5.55 -21.12
C ARG A 259 1.13 5.57 -20.33
N LEU A 260 1.06 5.39 -19.01
CA LEU A 260 2.25 5.24 -18.16
C LEU A 260 3.10 4.05 -18.62
N VAL A 261 2.49 2.88 -18.85
CA VAL A 261 3.20 1.69 -19.36
C VAL A 261 3.75 1.94 -20.78
N ASP A 262 2.97 2.56 -21.66
CA ASP A 262 3.35 2.86 -23.05
C ASP A 262 4.53 3.82 -23.18
N SER A 263 4.88 4.54 -22.11
CA SER A 263 6.09 5.37 -22.08
C SER A 263 7.39 4.55 -22.14
N GLY A 264 7.35 3.28 -21.72
CA GLY A 264 8.53 2.43 -21.54
C GLY A 264 9.26 2.64 -20.21
N GLU A 265 8.88 3.65 -19.42
CA GLU A 265 9.56 3.99 -18.16
C GLU A 265 8.92 3.33 -16.93
N VAL A 266 7.64 2.97 -16.99
CA VAL A 266 6.87 2.41 -15.86
C VAL A 266 6.67 0.90 -16.03
N ASP A 267 7.00 0.13 -14.99
CA ASP A 267 6.91 -1.33 -15.00
C ASP A 267 5.74 -1.87 -14.16
N ILE A 268 5.34 -1.12 -13.13
CA ILE A 268 4.19 -1.45 -12.27
C ILE A 268 3.36 -0.19 -11.99
N VAL A 269 2.04 -0.31 -12.08
CA VAL A 269 1.08 0.64 -11.52
C VAL A 269 0.43 0.02 -10.29
N HIS A 270 0.58 0.67 -9.14
CA HIS A 270 0.14 0.21 -7.81
C HIS A 270 -0.99 1.12 -7.30
N GLY A 271 -2.23 0.73 -7.58
CA GLY A 271 -3.43 1.51 -7.25
C GLY A 271 -3.99 1.26 -5.85
N HIS A 272 -4.49 2.34 -5.23
CA HIS A 272 -4.99 2.41 -3.85
C HIS A 272 -6.37 3.07 -3.76
N SER A 273 -6.84 3.37 -2.53
CA SER A 273 -8.09 4.07 -2.18
C SER A 273 -9.33 3.19 -2.10
N SER A 274 -9.48 2.22 -3.01
CA SER A 274 -10.54 1.23 -2.86
C SER A 274 -10.23 0.35 -1.65
N HIS A 275 -11.14 0.27 -0.68
CA HIS A 275 -11.01 -0.56 0.52
C HIS A 275 -11.23 -2.07 0.26
N HIS A 276 -11.20 -2.47 -1.01
CA HIS A 276 -11.27 -3.85 -1.48
C HIS A 276 -10.43 -4.02 -2.74
N ALA A 277 -9.93 -5.24 -2.97
CA ALA A 277 -9.14 -5.54 -4.15
C ALA A 277 -9.99 -5.47 -5.44
N LYS A 278 -9.48 -4.76 -6.44
CA LYS A 278 -10.09 -4.61 -7.77
C LYS A 278 -9.42 -5.53 -8.79
N GLY A 279 -9.87 -5.45 -10.05
CA GLY A 279 -9.29 -6.20 -11.16
C GLY A 279 -7.79 -5.96 -11.32
N ILE A 280 -7.08 -6.99 -11.77
CA ILE A 280 -5.64 -6.97 -12.06
C ILE A 280 -5.46 -7.14 -13.57
N GLU A 281 -4.59 -6.34 -14.17
CA GLU A 281 -4.26 -6.41 -15.59
C GLU A 281 -2.76 -6.61 -15.77
N VAL A 282 -2.39 -7.39 -16.79
CA VAL A 282 -1.02 -7.39 -17.32
C VAL A 282 -1.05 -6.81 -18.72
N TYR A 283 -0.67 -5.55 -18.83
CA TYR A 283 -0.70 -4.79 -20.08
C TYR A 283 0.72 -4.70 -20.65
N ARG A 284 0.95 -5.28 -21.84
CA ARG A 284 2.29 -5.33 -22.48
C ARG A 284 3.40 -5.87 -21.55
N GLY A 285 3.06 -6.92 -20.78
CA GLY A 285 3.97 -7.53 -19.82
C GLY A 285 4.19 -6.74 -18.54
N ARG A 286 3.49 -5.61 -18.33
CA ARG A 286 3.57 -4.78 -17.11
C ARG A 286 2.36 -4.98 -16.20
N LEU A 287 2.60 -4.96 -14.89
CA LEU A 287 1.54 -5.17 -13.90
C LEU A 287 0.77 -3.88 -13.63
N ILE A 288 -0.56 -3.96 -13.66
CA ILE A 288 -1.45 -2.88 -13.22
C ILE A 288 -2.39 -3.46 -12.16
N LEU A 289 -2.23 -2.99 -10.93
CA LEU A 289 -3.15 -3.21 -9.82
C LEU A 289 -4.06 -1.98 -9.72
N TYR A 290 -5.34 -2.09 -10.08
CA TYR A 290 -6.23 -0.91 -10.11
C TYR A 290 -6.69 -0.43 -8.73
N GLY A 291 -6.61 -1.31 -7.73
CA GLY A 291 -7.00 -1.04 -6.34
C GLY A 291 -6.65 -2.24 -5.49
N CYS A 292 -5.80 -2.05 -4.48
CA CYS A 292 -5.23 -3.15 -3.69
C CYS A 292 -5.99 -3.49 -2.41
N GLY A 293 -7.06 -2.76 -2.10
CA GLY A 293 -7.81 -2.95 -0.86
C GLY A 293 -7.12 -2.32 0.35
N ASP A 294 -7.58 -2.70 1.53
CA ASP A 294 -6.89 -2.44 2.79
C ASP A 294 -5.98 -3.63 3.13
N PHE A 295 -4.81 -3.35 3.71
CA PHE A 295 -3.94 -4.39 4.26
C PHE A 295 -3.89 -4.34 5.78
N VAL A 296 -3.73 -3.16 6.38
CA VAL A 296 -3.82 -2.95 7.83
C VAL A 296 -4.86 -1.86 8.07
N THR A 297 -5.93 -2.17 8.80
CA THR A 297 -7.08 -1.27 8.97
C THR A 297 -7.83 -1.55 10.28
N ASP A 298 -8.54 -0.54 10.79
CA ASP A 298 -9.38 -0.63 11.99
C ASP A 298 -10.87 -0.93 11.68
N TYR A 299 -11.18 -1.38 10.47
CA TYR A 299 -12.55 -1.60 9.98
C TYR A 299 -13.30 -2.80 10.57
N GLU A 300 -12.65 -3.61 11.40
CA GLU A 300 -13.26 -4.79 12.00
C GLU A 300 -14.50 -4.43 12.84
N GLY A 301 -15.65 -4.99 12.46
CA GLY A 301 -16.93 -4.72 13.10
C GLY A 301 -17.71 -3.53 12.54
N ILE A 302 -17.17 -2.79 11.56
CA ILE A 302 -17.93 -1.80 10.78
C ILE A 302 -18.87 -2.54 9.81
N ALA A 303 -20.15 -2.20 9.86
CA ALA A 303 -21.18 -2.83 9.02
C ALA A 303 -21.44 -2.04 7.72
N GLY A 304 -22.13 -2.66 6.77
CA GLY A 304 -22.61 -2.00 5.54
C GLY A 304 -21.82 -2.33 4.26
N TYR A 305 -20.65 -2.97 4.38
CA TYR A 305 -19.73 -3.20 3.26
C TYR A 305 -19.43 -4.69 2.99
N GLY A 306 -20.25 -5.60 3.51
CA GLY A 306 -19.98 -7.05 3.46
C GLY A 306 -19.85 -7.65 2.05
N GLU A 307 -20.40 -7.00 1.02
CA GLU A 307 -20.23 -7.40 -0.39
C GLU A 307 -18.77 -7.29 -0.88
N TYR A 308 -17.98 -6.41 -0.24
CA TYR A 308 -16.59 -6.14 -0.58
C TYR A 308 -15.60 -7.00 0.22
N SER A 309 -16.07 -7.71 1.25
CA SER A 309 -15.23 -8.51 2.16
C SER A 309 -14.13 -7.67 2.85
N PRO A 310 -14.48 -6.58 3.55
CA PRO A 310 -13.50 -5.64 4.14
C PRO A 310 -12.59 -6.29 5.19
N GLU A 311 -12.96 -7.48 5.67
CA GLU A 311 -12.11 -8.29 6.55
C GLU A 311 -10.93 -8.96 5.84
N LEU A 312 -10.95 -9.05 4.51
CA LEU A 312 -9.92 -9.72 3.73
C LEU A 312 -8.90 -8.73 3.17
N ALA A 313 -7.63 -9.13 3.24
CA ALA A 313 -6.47 -8.37 2.78
C ALA A 313 -5.63 -9.23 1.83
N VAL A 314 -4.87 -8.59 0.94
CA VAL A 314 -4.03 -9.28 -0.05
C VAL A 314 -2.59 -8.77 0.03
N ALA A 315 -1.66 -9.70 0.22
CA ALA A 315 -0.23 -9.46 -0.01
C ALA A 315 0.10 -9.85 -1.45
N TYR A 316 0.73 -8.96 -2.21
CA TYR A 316 1.12 -9.18 -3.60
C TYR A 316 2.64 -9.36 -3.68
N PHE A 317 3.09 -10.53 -4.14
CA PHE A 317 4.50 -10.85 -4.39
C PHE A 317 4.75 -10.84 -5.89
N CYS A 318 5.34 -9.75 -6.36
CA CYS A 318 5.55 -9.46 -7.77
C CYS A 318 7.00 -9.83 -8.15
N SER A 319 7.18 -10.90 -8.91
CA SER A 319 8.49 -11.23 -9.50
C SER A 319 8.64 -10.51 -10.83
N MET A 320 9.64 -9.63 -10.92
CA MET A 320 9.91 -8.80 -12.10
C MET A 320 11.27 -9.15 -12.70
N ASP A 321 11.37 -9.31 -14.03
CA ASP A 321 12.68 -9.36 -14.68
C ASP A 321 13.26 -7.95 -14.77
N ALA A 322 14.30 -7.65 -14.00
CA ALA A 322 14.90 -6.31 -14.00
C ALA A 322 15.48 -5.89 -15.36
N ASN A 323 15.88 -6.83 -16.24
CA ASN A 323 16.44 -6.46 -17.54
C ASN A 323 15.37 -5.92 -18.49
N SER A 324 14.19 -6.56 -18.50
CA SER A 324 13.10 -6.23 -19.42
C SER A 324 12.03 -5.37 -18.77
N GLY A 325 11.94 -5.33 -17.44
CA GLY A 325 10.84 -4.78 -16.64
C GLY A 325 9.55 -5.60 -16.69
N GLU A 326 9.56 -6.79 -17.29
CA GLU A 326 8.35 -7.61 -17.45
C GLU A 326 8.02 -8.36 -16.16
N LEU A 327 6.71 -8.55 -15.92
CA LEU A 327 6.20 -9.40 -14.85
C LEU A 327 6.52 -10.88 -15.17
N ALA A 328 7.34 -11.51 -14.35
CA ALA A 328 7.64 -12.94 -14.42
C ALA A 328 6.61 -13.78 -13.63
N GLY A 329 6.02 -13.20 -12.59
CA GLY A 329 5.02 -13.88 -11.75
C GLY A 329 4.33 -12.95 -10.76
N LEU A 330 3.07 -13.25 -10.46
CA LEU A 330 2.33 -12.64 -9.36
C LEU A 330 1.72 -13.73 -8.49
N GLU A 331 2.28 -13.87 -7.28
CA GLU A 331 1.69 -14.67 -6.19
C GLU A 331 0.97 -13.72 -5.23
N MET A 332 -0.18 -14.14 -4.74
CA MET A 332 -1.01 -13.37 -3.82
C MET A 332 -1.33 -14.22 -2.60
N ALA A 333 -1.01 -13.73 -1.41
CA ALA A 333 -1.35 -14.41 -0.16
C ALA A 333 -2.58 -13.75 0.48
N PRO A 334 -3.69 -14.49 0.65
CA PRO A 334 -4.87 -13.99 1.34
C PRO A 334 -4.65 -13.90 2.86
N PHE A 335 -5.01 -12.77 3.45
CA PHE A 335 -5.06 -12.55 4.88
C PHE A 335 -6.45 -12.12 5.32
N ARG A 336 -6.70 -12.25 6.62
CA ARG A 336 -7.87 -11.71 7.29
C ARG A 336 -7.46 -10.83 8.45
N SER A 337 -8.08 -9.65 8.55
CA SER A 337 -8.03 -8.84 9.77
C SER A 337 -8.87 -9.49 10.87
N HIS A 338 -8.25 -9.70 12.02
CA HIS A 338 -8.93 -10.14 13.23
C HIS A 338 -8.22 -9.63 14.47
N ARG A 339 -8.94 -8.89 15.30
CA ARG A 339 -8.44 -8.11 16.43
C ARG A 339 -7.31 -7.14 16.02
N PHE A 340 -7.51 -6.43 14.92
CA PHE A 340 -6.51 -5.53 14.30
C PHE A 340 -5.16 -6.18 13.96
N ARG A 341 -5.17 -7.49 13.78
CA ARG A 341 -3.99 -8.27 13.43
C ARG A 341 -4.27 -9.10 12.19
N LEU A 342 -3.32 -9.15 11.27
CA LEU A 342 -3.38 -10.02 10.11
C LEU A 342 -3.17 -11.49 10.50
N ARG A 343 -4.11 -12.32 10.10
CA ARG A 343 -4.03 -13.78 10.17
C ARG A 343 -4.08 -14.36 8.77
N ARG A 344 -3.41 -15.49 8.55
CA ARG A 344 -3.52 -16.17 7.26
C ARG A 344 -4.99 -16.52 7.00
N GLY A 345 -5.48 -16.17 5.81
CA GLY A 345 -6.85 -16.48 5.40
C GLY A 345 -7.06 -18.00 5.36
N THR A 346 -8.26 -18.43 5.71
CA THR A 346 -8.68 -19.83 5.51
C THR A 346 -8.76 -20.16 4.02
N VAL A 347 -8.76 -21.45 3.67
CA VAL A 347 -8.95 -21.92 2.28
C VAL A 347 -10.25 -21.36 1.67
N GLU A 348 -11.33 -21.26 2.45
CA GLU A 348 -12.60 -20.73 1.98
C GLU A 348 -12.53 -19.22 1.68
N GLU A 349 -11.87 -18.45 2.54
CA GLU A 349 -11.64 -17.01 2.35
C GLU A 349 -10.72 -16.76 1.15
N GLY A 350 -9.66 -17.55 0.99
CA GLY A 350 -8.80 -17.53 -0.20
C GLY A 350 -9.59 -17.79 -1.48
N ARG A 351 -10.48 -18.79 -1.47
CA ARG A 351 -11.39 -19.07 -2.61
C ARG A 351 -12.37 -17.94 -2.88
N ARG A 352 -12.89 -17.27 -1.84
CA ARG A 352 -13.77 -16.12 -1.99
C ARG A 352 -13.03 -14.97 -2.67
N LEU A 353 -11.83 -14.65 -2.21
CA LEU A 353 -10.97 -13.65 -2.83
C LEU A 353 -10.63 -14.01 -4.28
N ALA A 354 -10.24 -15.27 -4.54
CA ALA A 354 -9.95 -15.76 -5.88
C ALA A 354 -11.13 -15.60 -6.83
N ARG A 355 -12.36 -15.89 -6.38
CA ARG A 355 -13.58 -15.68 -7.19
C ARG A 355 -13.81 -14.20 -7.50
N THR A 356 -13.58 -13.31 -6.54
CA THR A 356 -13.68 -11.86 -6.77
C THR A 356 -12.66 -11.40 -7.80
N LEU A 357 -11.38 -11.70 -7.59
CA LEU A 357 -10.31 -11.31 -8.53
C LEU A 357 -10.50 -11.94 -9.92
N GLN A 358 -10.98 -13.18 -10.00
CA GLN A 358 -11.30 -13.85 -11.27
C GLN A 358 -12.47 -13.18 -12.00
N ARG A 359 -13.49 -12.69 -11.27
CA ARG A 359 -14.62 -11.96 -11.83
C ARG A 359 -14.17 -10.62 -12.41
N GLU A 360 -13.42 -9.85 -11.62
CA GLU A 360 -12.96 -8.51 -12.01
C GLU A 360 -11.83 -8.53 -13.05
N GLY A 361 -10.96 -9.54 -13.02
CA GLY A 361 -9.88 -9.73 -13.98
C GLY A 361 -10.33 -10.22 -15.37
N ARG A 362 -11.53 -10.82 -15.49
CA ARG A 362 -12.00 -11.40 -16.76
C ARG A 362 -12.04 -10.38 -17.91
N ALA A 363 -12.51 -9.17 -17.64
CA ALA A 363 -12.58 -8.10 -18.64
C ALA A 363 -11.19 -7.52 -18.99
N LEU A 364 -10.18 -7.82 -18.17
CA LEU A 364 -8.79 -7.38 -18.29
C LEU A 364 -7.88 -8.50 -18.85
N GLY A 365 -8.45 -9.67 -19.19
CA GLY A 365 -7.71 -10.80 -19.76
C GLY A 365 -6.98 -11.67 -18.74
N THR A 366 -7.21 -11.49 -17.44
CA THR A 366 -6.50 -12.23 -16.39
C THR A 366 -7.36 -13.29 -15.71
N GLN A 367 -6.71 -14.30 -15.13
CA GLN A 367 -7.32 -15.38 -14.36
C GLN A 367 -6.54 -15.61 -13.06
N VAL A 368 -7.20 -16.22 -12.07
CA VAL A 368 -6.61 -16.52 -10.76
C VAL A 368 -6.70 -18.01 -10.48
N GLU A 369 -5.57 -18.62 -10.19
CA GLU A 369 -5.42 -20.02 -9.83
C GLU A 369 -5.12 -20.16 -8.33
N GLU A 370 -5.82 -21.08 -7.65
CA GLU A 370 -5.52 -21.44 -6.26
C GLU A 370 -4.36 -22.44 -6.23
N MET A 371 -3.32 -22.14 -5.45
CA MET A 371 -2.19 -23.03 -5.23
C MET A 371 -2.48 -23.99 -4.07
N ALA A 372 -1.80 -25.15 -4.05
CA ALA A 372 -1.94 -26.13 -2.95
C ALA A 372 -1.57 -25.55 -1.57
N THR A 373 -0.78 -24.46 -1.54
CA THR A 373 -0.38 -23.74 -0.33
C THR A 373 -1.47 -22.80 0.22
N GLY A 374 -2.58 -22.62 -0.50
CA GLY A 374 -3.61 -21.62 -0.20
C GLY A 374 -3.29 -20.22 -0.71
N ALA A 375 -2.10 -20.01 -1.28
CA ALA A 375 -1.79 -18.81 -2.06
C ALA A 375 -2.55 -18.81 -3.39
N LEU A 376 -2.66 -17.65 -4.01
CA LEU A 376 -3.28 -17.46 -5.31
C LEU A 376 -2.21 -17.04 -6.32
N LYS A 377 -2.38 -17.41 -7.58
CA LYS A 377 -1.46 -17.06 -8.67
C LYS A 377 -2.21 -16.43 -9.83
N LEU A 378 -1.70 -15.32 -10.36
CA LEU A 378 -2.25 -14.70 -11.56
C LEU A 378 -1.81 -15.45 -12.83
N ARG A 379 -2.71 -15.54 -13.81
CA ARG A 379 -2.46 -15.97 -15.19
C ARG A 379 -2.95 -14.87 -16.15
N TRP A 380 -2.23 -14.64 -17.24
CA TRP A 380 -2.53 -13.59 -18.23
C TRP A 380 -2.10 -14.00 -19.64
#